data_AF-A0A7R9T3D0-F1
#
_entry.id   AF-A0A7R9T3D0-F1
#
_cell.length_a   1.000
_cell.length_b   1.000
_cell.length_c   1.000
_cell.angle_alpha   90.00
_cell.angle_beta   90.00
_cell.angle_gamma   90.00
#
_symmetry.space_group_name_H-M   'P 1'
#
loop_
_entity.id
_entity.type
_entity.pdbx_description
1 polymer ?
#
loop_
_entity_poly.entity_id
_entity_poly.type
_entity_poly.pdbx_seq_one_letter_code
_entity_poly.pdbx_strand_id
1 'polypeptide(L)'
;ALCACVALALVHVAMMFKTSAKQRRRVRGVVRGAGRGRVIGFYHPSGGDGGGGERVLFAAIAAAQRGDFDGDRRGARGDADADAAEKEGEAAMMSRADERRDARSDVRSNSARETREWRATEGRDVTCCVYAGATSARGDEPVEDGDELIARARERFGIELRAPINVIRLTRERWARAETYKRCTILGQFIGGAWLGLEALWTFAPDVFVDTVGHAATYPIARYLFGCQTVAYVHYPTVSRDMIARVESGRLMYNNSRLFASSKFLSGLKVLYYRAFAVVYGWCGRSCKCVMVNSSWTKSHIDALWRGDLRGGDSP
;
A
#
# COMPACT_ATOMS: atom_id res chain seq x y z
N ALA A 1 3.47 9.25 38.47
CA ALA A 1 3.81 9.23 37.02
C ALA A 1 3.12 8.07 36.29
N LEU A 2 3.36 6.81 36.67
CA LEU A 2 2.81 5.62 35.98
C LEU A 2 1.28 5.61 35.87
N CYS A 3 0.55 5.89 36.96
CA CYS A 3 -0.93 5.93 36.93
C CYS A 3 -1.49 7.05 36.03
N ALA A 4 -0.80 8.19 35.95
CA ALA A 4 -1.20 9.28 35.06
C ALA A 4 -0.96 8.91 33.58
N CYS A 5 0.15 8.24 33.27
CA CYS A 5 0.41 7.71 31.92
C CYS A 5 -0.62 6.65 31.52
N VAL A 6 -0.99 5.74 32.43
CA VAL A 6 -2.03 4.73 32.21
C VAL A 6 -3.39 5.39 32.00
N ALA A 7 -3.77 6.36 32.83
CA ALA A 7 -5.03 7.09 32.67
C ALA A 7 -5.09 7.86 31.35
N LEU A 8 -4.01 8.54 30.95
CA LEU A 8 -3.91 9.23 29.66
C LEU A 8 -4.00 8.24 28.48
N ALA A 9 -3.35 7.08 28.58
CA ALA A 9 -3.46 6.02 27.58
C ALA A 9 -4.90 5.51 27.46
N LEU A 10 -5.58 5.25 28.58
CA LEU A 10 -6.98 4.80 28.61
C LEU A 10 -7.94 5.87 28.04
N VAL A 11 -7.72 7.15 28.35
CA VAL A 11 -8.48 8.26 27.76
C VAL A 11 -8.24 8.35 26.25
N HIS A 12 -6.99 8.19 25.79
CA HIS A 12 -6.65 8.20 24.37
C HIS A 12 -7.30 7.04 23.62
N VAL A 13 -7.28 5.86 24.22
CA VAL A 13 -7.98 4.66 23.75
C VAL A 13 -9.49 4.91 23.71
N ALA A 14 -10.10 5.42 24.78
CA ALA A 14 -11.53 5.73 24.84
C ALA A 14 -11.96 6.80 23.81
N MET A 15 -11.14 7.82 23.55
CA MET A 15 -11.38 8.79 22.48
C MET A 15 -11.32 8.14 21.10
N MET A 16 -10.35 7.26 20.86
CA MET A 16 -10.29 6.44 19.64
C MET A 16 -11.58 5.63 19.46
N PHE A 17 -12.08 5.00 20.53
CA PHE A 17 -13.37 4.29 20.50
C PHE A 17 -14.55 5.19 20.10
N LYS A 18 -14.62 6.42 20.62
CA LYS A 18 -15.70 7.39 20.32
C LYS A 18 -15.64 7.94 18.90
N THR A 19 -14.49 8.42 18.44
CA THR A 19 -14.33 8.95 17.07
C THR A 19 -14.57 7.85 16.04
N SER A 20 -14.00 6.66 16.26
CA SER A 20 -14.25 5.50 15.42
C SER A 20 -15.72 5.07 15.49
N ALA A 21 -16.49 5.30 16.56
CA ALA A 21 -17.92 4.92 16.59
C ALA A 21 -18.79 5.74 15.63
N LYS A 22 -18.55 7.06 15.53
CA LYS A 22 -19.27 7.93 14.59
C LYS A 22 -18.94 7.55 13.14
N GLN A 23 -17.65 7.38 12.84
CA GLN A 23 -17.18 7.00 11.51
C GLN A 23 -17.60 5.57 11.14
N ARG A 24 -17.59 4.63 12.11
CA ARG A 24 -18.17 3.28 11.96
C ARG A 24 -19.63 3.31 11.54
N ARG A 25 -20.46 4.16 12.17
CA ARG A 25 -21.89 4.28 11.81
C ARG A 25 -22.07 4.81 10.39
N ARG A 26 -21.30 5.84 9.99
CA ARG A 26 -21.31 6.39 8.62
C ARG A 26 -20.93 5.32 7.59
N VAL A 27 -19.78 4.67 7.78
CA VAL A 27 -19.25 3.68 6.81
C VAL A 27 -20.13 2.43 6.74
N ARG A 28 -20.63 1.93 7.89
CA ARG A 28 -21.60 0.82 7.91
C ARG A 28 -22.91 1.17 7.20
N GLY A 29 -23.34 2.43 7.23
CA GLY A 29 -24.51 2.89 6.48
C GLY A 29 -24.29 2.79 4.97
N VAL A 30 -23.11 3.21 4.49
CA VAL A 30 -22.77 3.12 3.07
C VAL A 30 -22.64 1.68 2.60
N VAL A 31 -21.94 0.83 3.36
CA VAL A 31 -21.76 -0.59 3.03
C VAL A 31 -23.09 -1.35 3.06
N ARG A 32 -24.00 -1.03 4.00
CA ARG A 32 -25.35 -1.61 4.02
C ARG A 32 -26.21 -1.17 2.84
N GLY A 33 -25.97 0.01 2.29
CA GLY A 33 -26.62 0.49 1.06
C GLY A 33 -26.15 -0.26 -0.19
N ALA A 34 -24.92 -0.78 -0.20
CA ALA A 34 -24.31 -1.55 -1.28
C ALA A 34 -24.56 -3.07 -1.21
N GLY A 35 -25.66 -3.50 -0.58
CA GLY A 35 -26.11 -4.90 -0.63
C GLY A 35 -25.16 -5.95 -0.02
N ARG A 36 -25.11 -7.14 -0.65
CA ARG A 36 -24.28 -8.29 -0.23
C ARG A 36 -22.88 -8.30 -0.88
N GLY A 37 -22.44 -7.15 -1.38
CA GLY A 37 -21.18 -6.99 -2.08
C GLY A 37 -19.94 -7.26 -1.23
N ARG A 38 -18.81 -7.57 -1.88
CA ARG A 38 -17.51 -7.63 -1.19
C ARG A 38 -16.99 -6.21 -0.97
N VAL A 39 -16.40 -5.95 0.19
CA VAL A 39 -15.78 -4.68 0.51
C VAL A 39 -14.26 -4.78 0.45
N ILE A 40 -13.65 -3.91 -0.37
CA ILE A 40 -12.21 -3.81 -0.52
C ILE A 40 -11.76 -2.47 0.07
N GLY A 41 -10.90 -2.54 1.08
CA GLY A 41 -10.31 -1.37 1.73
C GLY A 41 -8.88 -1.15 1.27
N PHE A 42 -8.63 -0.03 0.59
CA PHE A 42 -7.32 0.38 0.12
C PHE A 42 -6.67 1.32 1.13
N TYR A 43 -5.60 0.87 1.77
CA TYR A 43 -4.84 1.63 2.75
C TYR A 43 -3.80 2.50 2.06
N HIS A 44 -4.05 3.81 2.06
CA HIS A 44 -3.21 4.82 1.42
C HIS A 44 -3.18 6.12 2.24
N PRO A 45 -2.63 6.09 3.47
CA PRO A 45 -2.64 7.24 4.37
C PRO A 45 -1.89 8.48 3.82
N SER A 46 -0.86 8.27 2.98
CA SER A 46 0.02 9.31 2.45
C SER A 46 -0.48 9.92 1.14
N GLY A 47 -1.78 10.26 1.05
CA GLY A 47 -2.38 10.82 -0.17
C GLY A 47 -2.01 12.29 -0.39
N GLY A 48 -1.78 12.72 -1.63
CA GLY A 48 -1.62 14.15 -1.98
C GLY A 48 -0.35 14.56 -2.71
N ASP A 49 0.65 13.69 -2.87
CA ASP A 49 1.92 14.07 -3.51
C ASP A 49 1.93 13.89 -5.03
N GLY A 50 0.90 13.29 -5.65
CA GLY A 50 0.89 13.02 -7.09
C GLY A 50 1.92 11.99 -7.56
N GLY A 51 2.52 11.24 -6.63
CA GLY A 51 3.59 10.29 -6.90
C GLY A 51 3.11 8.92 -7.39
N GLY A 52 4.06 8.02 -7.68
CA GLY A 52 3.78 6.67 -8.22
C GLY A 52 2.86 5.81 -7.34
N GLY A 53 2.84 6.02 -6.02
CA GLY A 53 1.93 5.32 -5.10
C GLY A 53 0.45 5.60 -5.37
N GLU A 54 0.08 6.83 -5.74
CA GLU A 54 -1.31 7.18 -6.06
C GLU A 54 -1.78 6.53 -7.35
N ARG A 55 -0.91 6.43 -8.37
CA ARG A 55 -1.23 5.70 -9.60
C ARG A 55 -1.56 4.24 -9.31
N VAL A 56 -0.81 3.60 -8.42
CA VAL A 56 -1.06 2.20 -8.00
C VAL A 56 -2.40 2.09 -7.28
N LEU A 57 -2.70 3.01 -6.37
CA LEU A 57 -4.00 3.08 -5.70
C LEU A 57 -5.15 3.10 -6.72
N PHE A 58 -5.13 4.06 -7.66
CA PHE A 58 -6.21 4.22 -8.62
C PHE A 58 -6.30 3.04 -9.60
N ALA A 59 -5.17 2.49 -10.05
CA ALA A 59 -5.16 1.29 -10.89
C ALA A 59 -5.79 0.09 -10.17
N ALA A 60 -5.49 -0.09 -8.88
CA ALA A 60 -6.04 -1.18 -8.08
C ALA A 60 -7.55 -1.00 -7.84
N ILE A 61 -8.02 0.22 -7.59
CA ILE A 61 -9.46 0.52 -7.48
C ILE A 61 -10.17 0.26 -8.81
N ALA A 62 -9.59 0.71 -9.92
CA ALA A 62 -10.15 0.49 -11.25
C ALA A 62 -10.26 -1.01 -11.57
N ALA A 63 -9.23 -1.79 -11.27
CA ALA A 63 -9.25 -3.25 -11.45
C ALA A 63 -10.31 -3.93 -10.58
N ALA A 64 -10.48 -3.46 -9.33
CA ALA A 64 -11.52 -3.96 -8.43
C ALA A 64 -12.92 -3.67 -8.98
N GLN A 65 -13.16 -2.45 -9.44
CA GLN A 65 -14.45 -2.04 -10.01
C GLN A 65 -14.75 -2.72 -11.36
N ARG A 66 -13.72 -3.21 -12.06
CA ARG A 66 -13.88 -4.02 -13.27
C ARG A 66 -14.11 -5.51 -12.98
N GLY A 67 -13.96 -5.97 -11.73
CA GLY A 67 -14.01 -7.40 -11.43
C GLY A 67 -12.83 -8.18 -12.00
N ASP A 68 -11.66 -7.55 -12.17
CA ASP A 68 -10.45 -8.20 -12.67
C ASP A 68 -9.90 -9.27 -11.71
N PHE A 69 -10.31 -9.24 -10.44
CA PHE A 69 -9.95 -10.22 -9.41
C PHE A 69 -10.84 -11.48 -9.40
N ASP A 70 -11.71 -11.66 -10.40
CA ASP A 70 -12.58 -12.83 -10.49
C ASP A 70 -11.85 -13.99 -11.16
N GLY A 71 -11.25 -14.86 -10.34
CA GLY A 71 -10.41 -15.99 -10.74
C GLY A 71 -11.11 -17.12 -11.48
N ASP A 72 -12.30 -16.91 -12.03
CA ASP A 72 -13.05 -17.96 -12.73
C ASP A 72 -12.82 -17.97 -14.26
N ARG A 73 -12.11 -16.98 -14.84
CA ARG A 73 -11.95 -16.91 -16.32
C ARG A 73 -10.61 -16.43 -16.89
N ARG A 74 -9.58 -16.11 -16.09
CA ARG A 74 -8.39 -15.38 -16.61
C ARG A 74 -7.02 -15.99 -16.34
N GLY A 75 -6.95 -17.26 -15.95
CA GLY A 75 -5.67 -17.96 -15.76
C GLY A 75 -4.77 -18.09 -17.01
N ALA A 76 -5.24 -17.67 -18.20
CA ALA A 76 -4.47 -17.76 -19.45
C ALA A 76 -4.15 -16.40 -20.12
N ARG A 77 -4.76 -15.28 -19.67
CA ARG A 77 -4.50 -13.94 -20.26
C ARG A 77 -3.54 -13.08 -19.43
N GLY A 78 -3.52 -13.26 -18.11
CA GLY A 78 -2.70 -12.42 -17.22
C GLY A 78 -1.20 -12.52 -17.46
N ASP A 79 -0.71 -13.71 -17.80
CA ASP A 79 0.72 -13.93 -18.07
C ASP A 79 1.11 -13.36 -19.44
N ALA A 80 0.24 -13.51 -20.45
CA ALA A 80 0.45 -12.94 -21.78
C ALA A 80 0.39 -11.40 -21.80
N ASP A 81 -0.50 -10.79 -21.01
CA ASP A 81 -0.66 -9.34 -20.93
C ASP A 81 0.45 -8.67 -20.08
N ALA A 82 0.98 -9.37 -19.07
CA ALA A 82 2.12 -8.89 -18.28
C ALA A 82 3.43 -8.96 -19.08
N ASP A 83 3.66 -10.05 -19.81
CA ASP A 83 4.79 -10.21 -20.73
C ASP A 83 4.71 -9.20 -21.89
N ALA A 84 3.50 -8.88 -22.36
CA ALA A 84 3.28 -7.86 -23.37
C ALA A 84 3.54 -6.44 -22.83
N ALA A 85 3.13 -6.11 -21.61
CA ALA A 85 3.36 -4.80 -21.01
C ALA A 85 4.84 -4.54 -20.67
N GLU A 86 5.60 -5.58 -20.30
CA GLU A 86 7.05 -5.50 -20.11
C GLU A 86 7.77 -5.28 -21.46
N LYS A 87 7.37 -6.02 -22.50
CA LYS A 87 7.87 -5.84 -23.88
C LYS A 87 7.48 -4.50 -24.50
N GLU A 88 6.28 -3.98 -24.21
CA GLU A 88 5.85 -2.65 -24.65
C GLU A 88 6.60 -1.54 -23.90
N GLY A 89 6.92 -1.74 -22.61
CA GLY A 89 7.77 -0.84 -21.84
C GLY A 89 9.21 -0.77 -22.37
N GLU A 90 9.77 -1.90 -22.78
CA GLU A 90 11.09 -1.98 -23.43
C GLU A 90 11.06 -1.43 -24.87
N ALA A 91 10.02 -1.74 -25.65
CA ALA A 91 9.84 -1.24 -27.01
C ALA A 91 9.58 0.27 -27.05
N ALA A 92 8.84 0.84 -26.08
CA ALA A 92 8.63 2.28 -25.95
C ALA A 92 9.90 3.03 -25.53
N MET A 93 10.84 2.35 -24.85
CA MET A 93 12.16 2.89 -24.54
C MET A 93 13.10 2.86 -25.76
N MET A 94 12.87 1.95 -26.71
CA MET A 94 13.65 1.82 -27.95
C MET A 94 13.05 2.56 -29.17
N SER A 95 11.75 2.82 -29.20
CA SER A 95 11.06 3.52 -30.29
C SER A 95 10.80 4.99 -29.92
N ARG A 96 11.89 5.72 -29.70
CA ARG A 96 11.91 7.18 -29.81
C ARG A 96 12.66 7.60 -31.07
N ALA A 97 12.36 6.92 -32.16
CA ALA A 97 12.64 7.32 -33.51
C ALA A 97 11.59 6.66 -34.40
N ASP A 98 10.96 7.49 -35.21
CA ASP A 98 10.03 7.17 -36.29
C ASP A 98 8.55 6.83 -36.01
N GLU A 99 7.75 7.63 -36.73
CA GLU A 99 6.43 7.34 -37.29
C GLU A 99 5.17 7.57 -36.44
N ARG A 100 4.86 8.87 -36.36
CA ARG A 100 3.49 9.37 -36.50
C ARG A 100 2.96 9.09 -37.93
N ARG A 101 2.12 8.06 -38.12
CA ARG A 101 0.93 8.11 -38.99
C ARG A 101 0.13 6.82 -38.87
N ASP A 102 -1.19 6.97 -38.94
CA ASP A 102 -2.20 5.91 -39.11
C ASP A 102 -2.51 4.98 -37.93
N ALA A 103 -3.15 5.54 -36.89
CA ALA A 103 -3.80 4.76 -35.82
C ALA A 103 -5.14 5.39 -35.34
N ARG A 104 -5.98 5.86 -36.28
CA ARG A 104 -7.26 6.55 -35.94
C ARG A 104 -8.54 5.89 -36.41
N SER A 105 -8.48 4.83 -37.23
CA SER A 105 -9.69 4.09 -37.67
C SER A 105 -10.02 2.87 -36.80
N ASP A 106 -9.01 2.17 -36.29
CA ASP A 106 -9.20 0.81 -35.74
C ASP A 106 -9.51 0.80 -34.24
N VAL A 107 -9.19 1.90 -33.53
CA VAL A 107 -9.47 2.06 -32.09
C VAL A 107 -10.97 2.24 -31.82
N ARG A 108 -11.73 2.80 -32.76
CA ARG A 108 -13.17 3.07 -32.56
C ARG A 108 -14.05 1.81 -32.68
N SER A 109 -13.69 0.87 -33.55
CA SER A 109 -14.47 -0.34 -33.78
C SER A 109 -14.26 -1.38 -32.67
N ASN A 110 -13.03 -1.52 -32.15
CA ASN A 110 -12.75 -2.37 -30.98
C ASN A 110 -13.30 -1.77 -29.69
N SER A 111 -13.15 -0.46 -29.46
CA SER A 111 -13.75 0.24 -28.31
C SER A 111 -15.27 0.04 -28.24
N ALA A 112 -15.97 0.13 -29.37
CA ALA A 112 -17.43 -0.02 -29.42
C ALA A 112 -17.93 -1.45 -29.19
N ARG A 113 -17.11 -2.46 -29.54
CA ARG A 113 -17.43 -3.87 -29.37
C ARG A 113 -17.08 -4.36 -27.96
N GLU A 114 -15.92 -3.96 -27.43
CA GLU A 114 -15.54 -4.16 -26.02
C GLU A 114 -16.53 -3.48 -25.07
N THR A 115 -16.98 -2.25 -25.36
CA THR A 115 -17.99 -1.56 -24.54
C THR A 115 -19.37 -2.20 -24.58
N ARG A 116 -19.71 -2.97 -25.63
CA ARG A 116 -21.00 -3.69 -25.75
C ARG A 116 -20.99 -5.05 -25.05
N GLU A 117 -19.94 -5.85 -25.18
CA GLU A 117 -19.79 -7.09 -24.41
C GLU A 117 -19.57 -6.81 -22.90
N TRP A 118 -18.95 -5.67 -22.56
CA TRP A 118 -18.75 -5.21 -21.18
C TRP A 118 -20.04 -4.90 -20.42
N ARG A 119 -21.07 -4.35 -21.08
CA ARG A 119 -22.35 -4.00 -20.44
C ARG A 119 -23.16 -5.23 -20.00
N ALA A 120 -22.78 -6.43 -20.45
CA ALA A 120 -23.52 -7.67 -20.16
C ALA A 120 -23.03 -8.42 -18.91
N THR A 121 -21.91 -8.01 -18.29
CA THR A 121 -21.54 -8.50 -16.96
C THR A 121 -22.04 -7.51 -15.91
N GLU A 122 -23.27 -7.73 -15.44
CA GLU A 122 -23.77 -7.17 -14.17
C GLU A 122 -22.76 -7.54 -13.08
N GLY A 123 -21.90 -6.56 -12.76
CA GLY A 123 -20.78 -6.71 -11.86
C GLY A 123 -21.28 -7.02 -10.46
N ARG A 124 -20.64 -8.00 -9.81
CA ARG A 124 -20.80 -8.17 -8.36
C ARG A 124 -20.58 -6.83 -7.69
N ASP A 125 -21.45 -6.48 -6.76
CA ASP A 125 -21.38 -5.25 -5.99
C ASP A 125 -20.03 -5.24 -5.24
N VAL A 126 -19.05 -4.45 -5.69
CA VAL A 126 -17.75 -4.28 -5.00
C VAL A 126 -17.73 -2.87 -4.47
N THR A 127 -17.73 -2.77 -3.14
CA THR A 127 -17.59 -1.48 -2.47
C THR A 127 -16.12 -1.19 -2.23
N CYS A 128 -15.62 -0.11 -2.83
CA CYS A 128 -14.26 0.36 -2.59
C CYS A 128 -14.26 1.40 -1.46
N CYS A 129 -13.43 1.15 -0.44
CA CYS A 129 -13.10 2.11 0.61
C CYS A 129 -11.64 2.51 0.52
N VAL A 130 -11.31 3.78 0.74
CA VAL A 130 -9.93 4.27 0.79
C VAL A 130 -9.65 4.81 2.18
N TYR A 131 -8.65 4.26 2.87
CA TYR A 131 -8.13 4.85 4.10
C TYR A 131 -7.09 5.90 3.73
N ALA A 132 -7.40 7.17 3.99
CA ALA A 132 -6.55 8.30 3.65
C ALA A 132 -6.26 9.14 4.90
N GLY A 133 -5.14 9.86 4.93
CA GLY A 133 -4.80 10.81 5.99
C GLY A 133 -5.89 11.87 6.19
N ALA A 134 -5.79 12.68 7.24
CA ALA A 134 -6.71 13.78 7.47
C ALA A 134 -6.32 15.02 6.66
N THR A 135 -5.04 15.14 6.32
CA THR A 135 -4.44 16.24 5.57
C THR A 135 -3.79 15.71 4.30
N SER A 136 -3.65 16.56 3.29
CA SER A 136 -2.78 16.32 2.13
C SER A 136 -1.37 15.95 2.61
N ALA A 137 -0.58 15.33 1.74
CA ALA A 137 0.82 15.07 2.02
C ALA A 137 1.61 16.34 2.42
N ARG A 138 1.21 17.51 1.92
CA ARG A 138 1.75 18.84 2.30
C ARG A 138 1.23 19.38 3.64
N GLY A 139 0.19 18.79 4.22
CA GLY A 139 -0.30 19.10 5.57
C GLY A 139 -1.18 20.35 5.65
N ASP A 140 -1.53 20.94 4.52
CA ASP A 140 -2.21 22.24 4.36
C ASP A 140 -3.69 22.10 4.01
N GLU A 141 -4.07 21.08 3.23
CA GLU A 141 -5.43 20.90 2.74
C GLU A 141 -6.12 19.67 3.35
N PRO A 142 -7.41 19.73 3.69
CA PRO A 142 -8.17 18.56 4.13
C PRO A 142 -8.28 17.52 3.01
N VAL A 143 -8.26 16.24 3.38
CA VAL A 143 -8.31 15.15 2.37
C VAL A 143 -9.62 15.12 1.61
N GLU A 144 -9.44 14.87 0.32
CA GLU A 144 -10.44 14.80 -0.73
C GLU A 144 -11.58 13.83 -0.43
N ASP A 145 -12.81 14.20 -0.80
CA ASP A 145 -13.93 13.26 -0.82
C ASP A 145 -13.82 12.25 -1.98
N GLY A 146 -14.68 11.25 -2.02
CA GLY A 146 -14.66 10.21 -3.05
C GLY A 146 -14.67 10.76 -4.49
N ASP A 147 -15.47 11.80 -4.75
CA ASP A 147 -15.60 12.41 -6.08
C ASP A 147 -14.33 13.15 -6.51
N GLU A 148 -13.65 13.80 -5.56
CA GLU A 148 -12.38 14.49 -5.81
C GLU A 148 -11.26 13.48 -6.10
N LEU A 149 -11.22 12.34 -5.39
CA LEU A 149 -10.31 11.24 -5.73
C LEU A 149 -10.55 10.68 -7.14
N ILE A 150 -11.81 10.57 -7.56
CA ILE A 150 -12.18 10.13 -8.92
C ILE A 150 -11.71 11.14 -9.96
N ALA A 151 -11.97 12.43 -9.73
CA ALA A 151 -11.50 13.51 -10.61
C ALA A 151 -9.97 13.49 -10.73
N ARG A 152 -9.26 13.39 -9.61
CA ARG A 152 -7.80 13.31 -9.55
C ARG A 152 -7.25 12.11 -10.32
N ALA A 153 -7.86 10.93 -10.19
CA ALA A 153 -7.45 9.73 -10.92
C ALA A 153 -7.48 9.94 -12.44
N ARG A 154 -8.55 10.60 -12.92
CA ARG A 154 -8.73 10.92 -14.33
C ARG A 154 -7.76 12.01 -14.79
N GLU A 155 -7.65 13.10 -14.06
CA GLU A 155 -6.86 14.28 -14.44
C GLU A 155 -5.36 14.00 -14.43
N ARG A 156 -4.85 13.28 -13.42
CA ARG A 156 -3.41 13.06 -13.26
C ARG A 156 -2.91 11.82 -13.99
N PHE A 157 -3.72 10.78 -14.08
CA PHE A 157 -3.27 9.47 -14.55
C PHE A 157 -4.10 8.90 -15.70
N GLY A 158 -5.18 9.57 -16.13
CA GLY A 158 -6.07 9.07 -17.18
C GLY A 158 -6.83 7.80 -16.76
N ILE A 159 -6.96 7.53 -15.46
CA ILE A 159 -7.62 6.31 -14.95
C ILE A 159 -9.09 6.61 -14.69
N GLU A 160 -9.98 5.89 -15.38
CA GLU A 160 -11.42 6.00 -15.17
C GLU A 160 -11.90 5.07 -14.05
N LEU A 161 -12.53 5.66 -13.03
CA LEU A 161 -13.18 4.94 -11.93
C LEU A 161 -14.70 4.98 -12.16
N ARG A 162 -15.34 3.82 -12.10
CA ARG A 162 -16.72 3.59 -12.57
C ARG A 162 -17.76 3.59 -11.45
N ALA A 163 -17.31 3.50 -10.21
CA ALA A 163 -18.18 3.49 -9.04
C ALA A 163 -17.65 4.45 -7.95
N PRO A 164 -18.54 4.91 -7.06
CA PRO A 164 -18.15 5.80 -5.96
C PRO A 164 -17.07 5.20 -5.06
N ILE A 165 -16.22 6.07 -4.51
CA ILE A 165 -15.20 5.71 -3.52
C ILE A 165 -15.61 6.19 -2.13
N ASN A 166 -15.49 5.32 -1.14
CA ASN A 166 -15.75 5.66 0.26
C ASN A 166 -14.49 6.03 1.01
N VAL A 167 -14.32 7.31 1.36
CA VAL A 167 -13.12 7.77 2.06
C VAL A 167 -13.26 7.61 3.59
N ILE A 168 -12.32 6.89 4.18
CA ILE A 168 -12.16 6.69 5.62
C ILE A 168 -10.96 7.53 6.07
N ARG A 169 -11.25 8.67 6.68
CA ARG A 169 -10.22 9.61 7.15
C ARG A 169 -9.49 9.09 8.39
N LEU A 170 -8.17 9.16 8.37
CA LEU A 170 -7.27 8.74 9.43
C LEU A 170 -6.61 9.96 10.07
N THR A 171 -6.68 10.06 11.39
CA THR A 171 -6.27 11.25 12.15
C THR A 171 -4.85 11.16 12.69
N ARG A 172 -4.24 9.97 12.71
CA ARG A 172 -2.95 9.70 13.36
C ARG A 172 -1.80 9.47 12.40
N GLU A 173 -1.94 9.92 11.14
CA GLU A 173 -0.91 9.79 10.09
C GLU A 173 0.47 10.25 10.56
N ARG A 174 0.54 11.34 11.35
CA ARG A 174 1.79 11.86 11.92
C ARG A 174 2.66 10.80 12.58
N TRP A 175 2.07 9.77 13.20
CA TRP A 175 2.84 8.74 13.88
C TRP A 175 3.54 7.78 12.90
N ALA A 176 3.03 7.63 11.69
CA ALA A 176 3.67 6.85 10.63
C ALA A 176 4.75 7.65 9.88
N ARG A 177 4.82 8.98 10.07
CA ARG A 177 5.76 9.88 9.39
C ARG A 177 7.16 9.84 10.00
N ALA A 178 8.18 9.99 9.15
CA ALA A 178 9.58 9.94 9.53
C ALA A 178 9.98 11.07 10.46
N GLU A 179 9.45 12.26 10.18
CA GLU A 179 9.76 13.55 10.79
C GLU A 179 9.41 13.56 12.29
N THR A 180 8.53 12.67 12.72
CA THR A 180 8.11 12.50 14.12
C THR A 180 9.24 11.94 15.00
N TYR A 181 10.22 11.24 14.42
CA TYR A 181 11.23 10.50 15.18
C TYR A 181 12.65 10.99 14.91
N LYS A 182 13.27 11.61 15.93
CA LYS A 182 14.66 12.08 15.87
C LYS A 182 15.72 10.97 15.92
N ARG A 183 15.35 9.77 16.41
CA ARG A 183 16.22 8.59 16.56
C ARG A 183 15.40 7.32 16.33
N CYS A 184 16.06 6.23 15.92
CA CYS A 184 15.42 4.95 15.60
C CYS A 184 14.22 5.11 14.67
N THR A 185 14.36 5.99 13.67
CA THR A 185 13.27 6.47 12.82
C THR A 185 12.52 5.32 12.12
N ILE A 186 13.24 4.29 11.65
CA ILE A 186 12.63 3.10 11.02
C ILE A 186 11.69 2.37 12.00
N LEU A 187 12.15 2.10 13.23
CA LEU A 187 11.32 1.44 14.24
C LEU A 187 10.14 2.32 14.67
N GLY A 188 10.38 3.63 14.84
CA GLY A 188 9.33 4.60 15.17
C GLY A 188 8.23 4.63 14.12
N GLN A 189 8.59 4.80 12.85
CA GLN A 189 7.64 4.75 11.73
C GLN A 189 6.92 3.41 11.66
N PHE A 190 7.61 2.30 11.89
CA PHE A 190 7.01 0.97 11.85
C PHE A 190 5.93 0.78 12.92
N ILE A 191 6.22 1.20 14.16
CA ILE A 191 5.25 1.17 15.28
C ILE A 191 4.10 2.14 15.01
N GLY A 192 4.40 3.35 14.55
CA GLY A 192 3.37 4.33 14.24
C GLY A 192 2.48 3.94 13.05
N GLY A 193 3.04 3.24 12.06
CA GLY A 193 2.31 2.62 10.97
C GLY A 193 1.39 1.49 11.46
N ALA A 194 1.84 0.68 12.43
CA ALA A 194 0.99 -0.30 13.11
C ALA A 194 -0.19 0.37 13.82
N TRP A 195 0.08 1.46 14.54
CA TRP A 195 -0.94 2.24 15.25
C TRP A 195 -1.96 2.87 14.30
N LEU A 196 -1.50 3.40 13.16
CA LEU A 196 -2.35 3.95 12.12
C LEU A 196 -3.20 2.88 11.42
N GLY A 197 -2.62 1.72 11.15
CA GLY A 197 -3.36 0.56 10.63
C GLY A 197 -4.42 0.06 11.61
N LEU A 198 -4.14 0.08 12.91
CA LEU A 198 -5.13 -0.23 13.93
C LEU A 198 -6.28 0.78 13.92
N GLU A 199 -6.01 2.09 13.81
CA GLU A 199 -7.05 3.11 13.66
C GLU A 199 -7.94 2.83 12.43
N ALA A 200 -7.33 2.52 11.28
CA ALA A 200 -8.04 2.22 10.04
C ALA A 200 -9.01 1.04 10.22
N LEU A 201 -8.49 -0.10 10.67
CA LEU A 201 -9.26 -1.33 10.80
C LEU A 201 -10.28 -1.28 11.94
N TRP A 202 -9.97 -0.58 13.03
CA TRP A 202 -10.91 -0.36 14.13
C TRP A 202 -12.10 0.51 13.71
N THR A 203 -11.87 1.42 12.77
CA THR A 203 -12.89 2.29 12.19
C THR A 203 -13.73 1.54 11.16
N PHE A 204 -13.12 0.70 10.34
CA PHE A 204 -13.86 -0.20 9.47
C PHE A 204 -12.93 -1.32 9.01
N ALA A 205 -13.35 -2.57 9.18
CA ALA A 205 -12.62 -3.75 8.71
C ALA A 205 -13.27 -4.23 7.39
N PRO A 206 -12.52 -4.27 6.28
CA PRO A 206 -13.02 -4.74 5.00
C PRO A 206 -12.84 -6.27 4.86
N ASP A 207 -13.44 -6.88 3.83
CA ASP A 207 -13.18 -8.28 3.51
C ASP A 207 -11.76 -8.48 2.97
N VAL A 208 -11.31 -7.52 2.14
CA VAL A 208 -9.97 -7.47 1.58
C VAL A 208 -9.32 -6.14 1.97
N PHE A 209 -8.19 -6.21 2.66
CA PHE A 209 -7.35 -5.09 3.02
C PHE A 209 -6.14 -5.02 2.07
N VAL A 210 -6.06 -3.97 1.27
CA VAL A 210 -5.03 -3.74 0.27
C VAL A 210 -4.13 -2.61 0.74
N ASP A 211 -2.85 -2.91 1.01
CA ASP A 211 -1.84 -1.90 1.32
C ASP A 211 -1.09 -1.50 0.04
N THR A 212 -1.18 -0.22 -0.32
CA THR A 212 -0.51 0.33 -1.52
C THR A 212 0.72 1.18 -1.18
N VAL A 213 1.09 1.24 0.11
CA VAL A 213 2.22 2.04 0.61
C VAL A 213 3.39 1.16 1.04
N GLY A 214 3.13 -0.05 1.53
CA GLY A 214 4.16 -1.00 2.00
C GLY A 214 4.37 -0.96 3.52
N HIS A 215 3.34 -0.61 4.28
CA HIS A 215 3.34 -0.63 5.75
C HIS A 215 3.08 -2.05 6.29
N ALA A 216 4.11 -2.89 6.26
CA ALA A 216 4.00 -4.30 6.66
C ALA A 216 3.50 -4.53 8.09
N ALA A 217 3.72 -3.59 9.01
CA ALA A 217 3.23 -3.68 10.38
C ALA A 217 1.69 -3.80 10.49
N THR A 218 0.95 -3.40 9.45
CA THR A 218 -0.51 -3.47 9.40
C THR A 218 -1.05 -4.88 9.08
N TYR A 219 -0.25 -5.74 8.44
CA TYR A 219 -0.70 -7.04 7.94
C TYR A 219 -1.14 -8.01 9.05
N PRO A 220 -0.38 -8.20 10.15
CA PRO A 220 -0.82 -9.09 11.22
C PRO A 220 -2.06 -8.54 11.93
N ILE A 221 -2.21 -7.21 11.99
CA ILE A 221 -3.39 -6.55 12.56
C ILE A 221 -4.60 -6.88 11.68
N ALA A 222 -4.53 -6.59 10.38
CA ALA A 222 -5.59 -6.89 9.41
C ALA A 222 -5.99 -8.36 9.42
N ARG A 223 -5.01 -9.26 9.32
CA ARG A 223 -5.26 -10.70 9.20
C ARG A 223 -5.71 -11.34 10.50
N TYR A 224 -4.98 -11.16 11.59
CA TYR A 224 -5.19 -11.94 12.81
C TYR A 224 -6.19 -11.29 13.77
N LEU A 225 -6.25 -9.95 13.82
CA LEU A 225 -7.18 -9.26 14.71
C LEU A 225 -8.53 -8.96 14.03
N PHE A 226 -8.53 -8.74 12.72
CA PHE A 226 -9.73 -8.32 11.98
C PHE A 226 -10.20 -9.33 10.91
N GLY A 227 -9.46 -10.42 10.67
CA GLY A 227 -9.87 -11.48 9.75
C GLY A 227 -9.81 -11.11 8.26
N CYS A 228 -9.19 -9.99 7.89
CA CYS A 228 -9.13 -9.53 6.50
C CYS A 228 -8.25 -10.46 5.64
N GLN A 229 -8.60 -10.61 4.37
CA GLN A 229 -7.63 -11.00 3.35
C GLN A 229 -6.64 -9.86 3.13
N THR A 230 -5.35 -10.13 3.10
CA THR A 230 -4.31 -9.09 3.01
C THR A 230 -3.62 -9.15 1.65
N VAL A 231 -3.57 -8.01 0.98
CA VAL A 231 -2.86 -7.80 -0.28
C VAL A 231 -1.93 -6.61 -0.09
N ALA A 232 -0.71 -6.70 -0.60
CA ALA A 232 0.26 -5.60 -0.54
C ALA A 232 0.87 -5.34 -1.91
N TYR A 233 1.09 -4.07 -2.23
CA TYR A 233 2.03 -3.64 -3.26
C TYR A 233 3.21 -2.95 -2.60
N VAL A 234 4.41 -3.48 -2.82
CA VAL A 234 5.65 -2.96 -2.23
C VAL A 234 6.53 -2.37 -3.33
N HIS A 235 6.76 -1.06 -3.27
CA HIS A 235 7.69 -0.39 -4.17
C HIS A 235 9.15 -0.51 -3.69
N TYR A 236 9.38 -0.27 -2.40
CA TYR A 236 10.66 -0.54 -1.73
C TYR A 236 10.40 -1.12 -0.34
N PRO A 237 11.20 -2.09 0.11
CA PRO A 237 11.04 -2.66 1.45
C PRO A 237 11.49 -1.65 2.50
N THR A 238 10.86 -1.67 3.68
CA THR A 238 11.22 -0.80 4.82
C THR A 238 12.68 -0.98 5.25
N VAL A 239 13.20 -2.21 5.13
CA VAL A 239 14.61 -2.55 5.28
C VAL A 239 14.98 -3.57 4.20
N SER A 240 16.19 -3.50 3.67
CA SER A 240 16.71 -4.47 2.68
C SER A 240 17.92 -5.22 3.22
N ARG A 241 18.24 -6.37 2.59
CA ARG A 241 19.48 -7.11 2.89
C ARG A 241 20.72 -6.24 2.66
N ASP A 242 20.71 -5.41 1.63
CA ASP A 242 21.81 -4.50 1.33
C ASP A 242 22.01 -3.48 2.45
N MET A 243 20.92 -2.94 3.02
CA MET A 243 21.01 -2.04 4.17
C MET A 243 21.63 -2.75 5.38
N ILE A 244 21.25 -3.99 5.65
CA ILE A 244 21.80 -4.79 6.77
C ILE A 244 23.28 -5.08 6.54
N ALA A 245 23.66 -5.61 5.38
CA ALA A 245 25.04 -5.91 5.02
C ALA A 245 25.94 -4.67 5.03
N ARG A 246 25.40 -3.51 4.64
CA ARG A 246 26.10 -2.22 4.74
C ARG A 246 26.37 -1.81 6.19
N VAL A 247 25.39 -2.00 7.08
CA VAL A 247 25.57 -1.71 8.51
C VAL A 247 26.57 -2.67 9.14
N GLU A 248 26.58 -3.94 8.73
CA GLU A 248 27.53 -4.95 9.19
C GLU A 248 28.97 -4.70 8.71
N SER A 249 29.14 -4.29 7.46
CA SER A 249 30.46 -3.99 6.88
C SER A 249 31.08 -2.68 7.36
N GLY A 250 30.34 -1.86 8.10
CA GLY A 250 30.82 -0.58 8.62
C GLY A 250 31.17 0.47 7.54
N ARG A 251 30.79 0.24 6.27
CA ARG A 251 31.05 1.17 5.17
C ARG A 251 30.30 2.49 5.42
N LEU A 252 31.07 3.56 5.62
CA LEU A 252 30.58 4.94 5.77
C LEU A 252 29.94 5.42 4.46
N MET A 253 28.68 5.87 4.49
CA MET A 253 28.10 6.80 3.51
C MET A 253 27.77 8.12 4.23
N TYR A 254 27.70 9.22 3.46
CA TYR A 254 27.61 10.64 3.81
C TYR A 254 26.76 11.07 5.05
N ASN A 255 25.93 10.20 5.62
CA ASN A 255 25.04 10.47 6.77
C ASN A 255 25.37 9.65 8.05
N ASN A 256 26.49 8.91 8.10
CA ASN A 256 26.96 8.35 9.37
C ASN A 256 27.74 9.42 10.13
N SER A 257 27.27 9.80 11.32
CA SER A 257 28.07 10.68 12.18
C SER A 257 29.38 9.97 12.57
N ARG A 258 30.47 10.72 12.63
CA ARG A 258 31.81 10.23 13.04
C ARG A 258 31.80 9.50 14.40
N LEU A 259 30.75 9.70 15.21
CA LEU A 259 30.50 9.05 16.51
C LEU A 259 30.17 7.56 16.41
N PHE A 260 29.46 7.10 15.37
CA PHE A 260 29.14 5.67 15.23
C PHE A 260 30.30 4.88 14.62
N ALA A 261 31.10 5.51 13.76
CA ALA A 261 32.26 4.88 13.14
C ALA A 261 33.46 4.75 14.09
N SER A 262 33.55 5.58 15.14
CA SER A 262 34.65 5.55 16.10
C SER A 262 34.47 4.52 17.24
N SER A 263 33.26 4.00 17.46
CA SER A 263 32.95 3.06 18.55
C SER A 263 32.43 1.71 18.04
N LYS A 264 33.21 0.64 18.29
CA LYS A 264 32.83 -0.75 17.98
C LYS A 264 31.54 -1.17 18.70
N PHE A 265 31.29 -0.66 19.90
CA PHE A 265 30.08 -0.96 20.68
C PHE A 265 28.82 -0.38 20.04
N LEU A 266 28.84 0.90 19.64
CA LEU A 266 27.69 1.56 19.01
C LEU A 266 27.39 0.97 17.62
N SER A 267 28.43 0.59 16.88
CA SER A 267 28.29 -0.15 15.63
C SER A 267 27.63 -1.52 15.85
N GLY A 268 28.05 -2.27 16.88
CA GLY A 268 27.43 -3.54 17.27
C GLY A 268 25.96 -3.40 17.66
N LEU A 269 25.61 -2.37 18.44
CA LEU A 269 24.22 -2.09 18.81
C LEU A 269 23.35 -1.74 17.59
N LYS A 270 23.91 -1.00 16.62
CA LYS A 270 23.23 -0.70 15.35
C LYS A 270 22.98 -1.96 14.53
N VAL A 271 23.97 -2.85 14.40
CA VAL A 271 23.78 -4.16 13.73
C VAL A 271 22.68 -4.97 14.41
N LEU A 272 22.72 -5.08 15.75
CA LEU A 272 21.69 -5.78 16.51
C LEU A 272 20.29 -5.20 16.27
N TYR A 273 20.17 -3.88 16.26
CA TYR A 273 18.92 -3.18 15.94
C TYR A 273 18.38 -3.56 14.56
N TYR A 274 19.20 -3.51 13.51
CA TYR A 274 18.75 -3.85 12.15
C TYR A 274 18.40 -5.33 12.01
N ARG A 275 19.15 -6.23 12.63
CA ARG A 275 18.85 -7.68 12.65
C ARG A 275 17.55 -7.97 13.38
N ALA A 276 17.36 -7.42 14.57
CA ALA A 276 16.11 -7.57 15.33
C ALA A 276 14.91 -7.00 14.56
N PHE A 277 15.08 -5.82 13.96
CA PHE A 277 14.04 -5.21 13.12
C PHE A 277 13.70 -6.08 11.90
N ALA A 278 14.70 -6.64 11.22
CA ALA A 278 14.49 -7.52 10.06
C ALA A 278 13.65 -8.77 10.41
N VAL A 279 13.85 -9.37 11.59
CA VAL A 279 13.04 -10.50 12.07
C VAL A 279 11.58 -10.09 12.25
N VAL A 280 11.33 -8.97 12.93
CA VAL A 280 9.96 -8.46 13.15
C VAL A 280 9.31 -8.08 11.82
N TYR A 281 10.03 -7.39 10.94
CA TYR A 281 9.58 -7.01 9.61
C TYR A 281 9.22 -8.24 8.76
N GLY A 282 10.07 -9.28 8.80
CA GLY A 282 9.82 -10.55 8.13
C GLY A 282 8.56 -11.24 8.64
N TRP A 283 8.38 -11.33 9.95
CA TRP A 283 7.16 -11.90 10.56
C TRP A 283 5.89 -11.15 10.15
N CYS A 284 5.92 -9.81 10.17
CA CYS A 284 4.82 -8.99 9.70
C CYS A 284 4.52 -9.26 8.21
N GLY A 285 5.55 -9.28 7.37
CA GLY A 285 5.46 -9.57 5.94
C GLY A 285 4.81 -10.91 5.61
N ARG A 286 5.18 -11.99 6.34
CA ARG A 286 4.62 -13.35 6.20
C ARG A 286 3.13 -13.44 6.43
N SER A 287 2.56 -12.50 7.17
CA SER A 287 1.11 -12.45 7.40
C SER A 287 0.33 -11.89 6.20
N CYS A 288 1.00 -11.35 5.18
CA CYS A 288 0.36 -10.92 3.95
C CYS A 288 0.03 -12.11 3.05
N LYS A 289 -1.20 -12.20 2.55
CA LYS A 289 -1.64 -13.33 1.72
C LYS A 289 -1.14 -13.22 0.28
N CYS A 290 -1.14 -12.02 -0.30
CA CYS A 290 -0.63 -11.74 -1.63
C CYS A 290 0.29 -10.52 -1.59
N VAL A 291 1.50 -10.65 -2.16
CA VAL A 291 2.48 -9.56 -2.20
C VAL A 291 2.90 -9.35 -3.64
N MET A 292 2.63 -8.16 -4.14
CA MET A 292 3.08 -7.66 -5.43
C MET A 292 4.24 -6.69 -5.20
N VAL A 293 5.17 -6.66 -6.14
CA VAL A 293 6.40 -5.84 -6.06
C VAL A 293 6.65 -5.18 -7.40
N ASN A 294 7.34 -4.04 -7.40
CA ASN A 294 7.57 -3.25 -8.61
C ASN A 294 8.74 -3.73 -9.48
N SER A 295 9.61 -4.59 -8.95
CA SER A 295 10.87 -4.96 -9.59
C SER A 295 11.40 -6.29 -9.06
N SER A 296 12.27 -6.93 -9.84
CA SER A 296 13.04 -8.11 -9.43
C SER A 296 13.94 -7.83 -8.23
N TRP A 297 14.52 -6.62 -8.13
CA TRP A 297 15.30 -6.21 -6.97
C TRP A 297 14.47 -6.23 -5.69
N THR A 298 13.30 -5.58 -5.69
CA THR A 298 12.38 -5.56 -4.54
C THR A 298 11.89 -6.98 -4.21
N LYS A 299 11.56 -7.78 -5.24
CA LYS A 299 11.18 -9.19 -5.09
C LYS A 299 12.22 -9.98 -4.29
N SER A 300 13.49 -9.90 -4.71
CA SER A 300 14.58 -10.67 -4.08
C SER A 300 14.75 -10.34 -2.59
N HIS A 301 14.56 -9.08 -2.20
CA HIS A 301 14.66 -8.66 -0.81
C HIS A 301 13.46 -9.09 0.02
N ILE A 302 12.25 -8.96 -0.53
CA ILE A 302 11.01 -9.39 0.12
C ILE A 302 11.00 -10.90 0.32
N ASP A 303 11.35 -11.68 -0.70
CA ASP A 303 11.38 -13.14 -0.59
C ASP A 303 12.39 -13.60 0.47
N ALA A 304 13.57 -12.97 0.50
CA ALA A 304 14.57 -13.29 1.51
C ALA A 304 14.16 -12.91 2.94
N LEU A 305 13.62 -11.71 3.14
CA LEU A 305 13.28 -11.21 4.48
C LEU A 305 11.97 -11.78 5.00
N TRP A 306 10.96 -11.94 4.13
CA TRP A 306 9.62 -12.37 4.53
C TRP A 306 9.50 -13.88 4.39
N ARG A 307 9.89 -14.47 3.27
CA ARG A 307 9.69 -15.92 3.06
C ARG A 307 10.79 -16.76 3.71
N GLY A 308 11.91 -16.14 4.10
CA GLY A 308 13.04 -16.82 4.71
C GLY A 308 13.88 -17.58 3.69
N ASP A 309 13.76 -17.23 2.42
CA ASP A 309 14.56 -17.85 1.36
C ASP A 309 15.95 -17.20 1.33
N LEU A 310 16.80 -17.66 2.23
CA LEU A 310 18.23 -17.34 2.26
C LEU A 310 19.01 -18.11 1.19
N ARG A 311 18.35 -18.94 0.39
CA ARG A 311 18.96 -19.63 -0.75
C ARG A 311 18.73 -18.76 -1.98
N GLY A 312 19.69 -17.87 -2.21
CA GLY A 312 20.00 -17.47 -3.58
C GLY A 312 20.33 -18.76 -4.34
N GLY A 313 19.41 -19.15 -5.20
CA GLY A 313 19.55 -20.26 -6.11
C GLY A 313 18.61 -19.94 -7.24
N ASP A 314 19.19 -19.50 -8.34
CA ASP A 314 18.50 -19.43 -9.61
C ASP A 314 17.75 -20.74 -9.88
N SER A 315 16.69 -20.56 -10.67
CA SER A 315 16.26 -21.44 -11.76
C SER A 315 14.90 -22.13 -11.58
N PRO A 316 14.22 -22.46 -12.69
CA PRO A 316 14.38 -21.98 -14.08
C PRO A 316 13.33 -20.95 -14.50
#